data_AF-G9L581-F1
#
_entry.id   AF-G9L581-F1
#
_cell.length_a   1.000
_cell.length_b   1.000
_cell.length_c   1.000
_cell.angle_alpha   90.00
_cell.angle_beta   90.00
_cell.angle_gamma   90.00
#
_symmetry.space_group_name_H-M   'P 1'
#
loop_
_entity.id
_entity.type
_entity.pdbx_description
1 polymer ?
#
loop_
_entity_poly.entity_id
_entity_poly.type
_entity_poly.pdbx_seq_one_letter_code
_entity_poly.pdbx_strand_id
1 'polypeptide(L)'
;RTDTKGNVLSQAPWFRFPYPGQWGLPTISLAGVFGIIAGVISSMVESVGDYYACARLVGAPPPPRHAVNRGIGIEGLGCLLAGAWGTGNGTTSYSENVGALGITRVGSRMVMVAAGCLLLAMGVFGKIGAAFATIPTPVIGGMFLVMFGVITAVGISNLQYVDMNSSRNLFIFGFSIYCGLAIPSWVNNNAEKLQTGILQLDQVIQVLLTTGMFVGGFLGFFLDNTI
;
A
#
# COMPACT_ATOMS: atom_id res chain seq x y z
N ARG A 1 22.61 -20.31 4.72
CA ARG A 1 23.90 -19.67 5.07
C ARG A 1 23.61 -18.44 5.91
N THR A 2 23.51 -18.64 7.21
CA THR A 2 23.18 -17.61 8.21
C THR A 2 24.46 -16.87 8.66
N ASP A 3 25.61 -17.48 8.36
CA ASP A 3 26.95 -17.11 8.82
C ASP A 3 27.48 -15.85 8.14
N THR A 4 27.06 -15.58 6.90
CA THR A 4 27.41 -14.34 6.17
C THR A 4 26.71 -13.09 6.71
N LYS A 5 25.64 -13.25 7.50
CA LYS A 5 24.83 -12.12 8.00
C LYS A 5 25.21 -11.64 9.39
N GLY A 6 25.98 -12.42 10.16
CA GLY A 6 26.49 -12.00 11.47
C GLY A 6 27.41 -10.77 11.40
N ASN A 7 28.18 -10.64 10.31
CA ASN A 7 29.03 -9.47 10.05
C ASN A 7 28.23 -8.18 9.83
N VAL A 8 27.02 -8.27 9.27
CA VAL A 8 26.13 -7.10 9.09
C VAL A 8 25.72 -6.56 10.45
N LEU A 9 25.46 -7.45 11.41
CA LEU A 9 25.08 -7.08 12.77
C LEU A 9 26.26 -6.49 13.55
N SER A 10 27.48 -7.01 13.38
CA SER A 10 28.67 -6.47 14.05
C SER A 10 29.10 -5.11 13.47
N GLN A 11 29.06 -4.94 12.15
CA GLN A 11 29.48 -3.72 11.44
C GLN A 11 28.44 -2.58 11.49
N ALA A 12 27.18 -2.86 11.76
CA ALA A 12 26.16 -1.81 11.83
C ALA A 12 26.42 -0.84 12.99
N PRO A 13 26.32 0.48 12.79
CA PRO A 13 26.42 1.44 13.88
C PRO A 13 25.27 1.26 14.86
N TRP A 14 25.52 1.55 16.14
CA TRP A 14 24.48 1.50 17.17
C TRP A 14 23.38 2.52 16.92
N PHE A 15 23.77 3.73 16.51
CA PHE A 15 22.87 4.82 16.18
C PHE A 15 23.09 5.27 14.74
N ARG A 16 22.00 5.38 13.98
CA ARG A 16 22.00 5.97 12.65
C ARG A 16 20.82 6.93 12.58
N PHE A 17 21.10 8.22 12.50
CA PHE A 17 20.06 9.21 12.27
C PHE A 17 19.90 9.39 10.75
N PRO A 18 18.77 8.97 10.16
CA PRO A 18 18.55 9.23 8.75
C PRO A 18 18.26 10.73 8.58
N TYR A 19 18.64 11.32 7.46
CA TYR A 19 18.45 12.75 7.17
C TYR A 19 17.86 12.94 5.76
N PRO A 20 17.13 14.04 5.50
CA PRO A 20 16.46 14.23 4.22
C PRO A 20 17.51 14.43 3.12
N GLY A 21 17.28 13.84 1.94
CA GLY A 21 18.18 13.91 0.80
C GLY A 21 19.41 12.99 0.88
N GLN A 22 19.45 12.06 1.85
CA GLN A 22 20.55 11.10 2.00
C GLN A 22 20.82 10.25 0.75
N TRP A 23 19.81 10.07 -0.10
CA TRP A 23 19.86 9.19 -1.26
C TRP A 23 20.00 9.92 -2.60
N GLY A 24 20.26 11.24 -2.56
CA GLY A 24 20.40 12.09 -3.75
C GLY A 24 19.17 12.95 -4.02
N LEU A 25 19.21 13.67 -5.14
CA LEU A 25 18.11 14.54 -5.58
C LEU A 25 16.99 13.73 -6.24
N PRO A 26 15.71 14.15 -6.10
CA PRO A 26 14.58 13.47 -6.72
C PRO A 26 14.70 13.52 -8.24
N THR A 27 14.58 12.35 -8.88
CA THR A 27 14.52 12.23 -10.34
C THR A 27 13.06 12.11 -10.78
N ILE A 28 12.71 12.80 -11.86
CA ILE A 28 11.33 12.84 -12.38
C ILE A 28 11.32 12.18 -13.75
N SER A 29 10.51 11.14 -13.90
CA SER A 29 10.20 10.53 -15.20
C SER A 29 8.68 10.54 -15.40
N LEU A 30 8.22 10.74 -16.64
CA LEU A 30 6.78 10.76 -16.93
C LEU A 30 6.11 9.44 -16.50
N ALA A 31 6.71 8.30 -16.84
CA ALA A 31 6.21 6.99 -16.44
C ALA A 31 6.15 6.81 -14.91
N GLY A 32 7.17 7.29 -14.19
CA GLY A 32 7.19 7.27 -12.73
C GLY A 32 6.10 8.15 -12.13
N VAL A 33 5.90 9.36 -12.67
CA VAL A 33 4.85 10.28 -12.20
C VAL A 33 3.46 9.64 -12.35
N PHE A 34 3.13 9.12 -13.54
CA PHE A 34 1.82 8.48 -13.75
C PHE A 34 1.65 7.20 -12.94
N GLY A 35 2.71 6.39 -12.80
CA GLY A 35 2.68 5.19 -11.96
C GLY A 35 2.43 5.49 -10.49
N ILE A 36 3.16 6.46 -9.93
CA ILE A 36 2.98 6.87 -8.54
C ILE A 36 1.62 7.52 -8.34
N ILE A 37 1.12 8.36 -9.27
CA ILE A 37 -0.23 8.92 -9.18
C ILE A 37 -1.28 7.81 -9.15
N ALA A 38 -1.17 6.80 -10.03
CA ALA A 38 -2.08 5.66 -10.04
C ALA A 38 -2.04 4.88 -8.72
N GLY A 39 -0.85 4.64 -8.18
CA GLY A 39 -0.67 3.99 -6.88
C GLY A 39 -1.27 4.81 -5.73
N VAL A 40 -1.05 6.12 -5.70
CA VAL A 40 -1.57 7.02 -4.66
C VAL A 40 -3.09 7.11 -4.74
N ILE A 41 -3.69 7.22 -5.93
CA ILE A 41 -5.16 7.21 -6.09
C ILE A 41 -5.75 5.90 -5.55
N SER A 42 -5.12 4.76 -5.88
CA SER A 42 -5.55 3.46 -5.37
C SER A 42 -5.45 3.39 -3.85
N SER A 43 -4.33 3.87 -3.29
CA SER A 43 -4.09 3.94 -1.84
C SER A 43 -5.06 4.87 -1.12
N MET A 44 -5.51 5.97 -1.75
CA MET A 44 -6.54 6.84 -1.21
C MET A 44 -7.89 6.12 -1.11
N VAL A 45 -8.28 5.34 -2.13
CA VAL A 45 -9.52 4.55 -2.11
C VAL A 45 -9.48 3.48 -1.02
N GLU A 46 -8.34 2.78 -0.91
CA GLU A 46 -8.08 1.82 0.15
C GLU A 46 -8.19 2.46 1.54
N SER A 47 -7.51 3.60 1.76
CA SER A 47 -7.49 4.30 3.04
C SER A 47 -8.86 4.83 3.46
N VAL A 48 -9.69 5.27 2.51
CA VAL A 48 -11.09 5.58 2.80
C VAL A 48 -11.80 4.33 3.33
N GLY A 49 -11.66 3.18 2.67
CA GLY A 49 -12.22 1.92 3.15
C GLY A 49 -11.77 1.56 4.57
N ASP A 50 -10.48 1.71 4.85
CA ASP A 50 -9.89 1.47 6.17
C ASP A 50 -10.46 2.39 7.26
N TYR A 51 -10.69 3.68 6.97
CA TYR A 51 -11.29 4.60 7.95
C TYR A 51 -12.69 4.17 8.35
N TYR A 52 -13.51 3.75 7.38
CA TYR A 52 -14.87 3.27 7.65
C TYR A 52 -14.86 1.93 8.38
N ALA A 53 -13.97 1.01 8.00
CA ALA A 53 -13.80 -0.27 8.67
C ALA A 53 -13.32 -0.09 10.13
N CYS A 54 -12.33 0.79 10.35
CA CYS A 54 -11.82 1.14 11.67
C CYS A 54 -12.92 1.75 12.55
N ALA A 55 -13.66 2.76 12.06
CA ALA A 55 -14.76 3.38 12.78
C ALA A 55 -15.79 2.35 13.25
N ARG A 56 -16.11 1.38 12.39
CA ARG A 56 -17.05 0.30 12.73
C ARG A 56 -16.51 -0.63 13.82
N LEU A 57 -15.27 -1.06 13.71
CA LEU A 57 -14.66 -1.99 14.68
C LEU A 57 -14.54 -1.38 16.07
N VAL A 58 -14.32 -0.07 16.16
CA VAL A 58 -14.26 0.66 17.44
C VAL A 58 -15.63 1.16 17.93
N GLY A 59 -16.72 0.88 17.19
CA GLY A 59 -18.07 1.33 17.55
C GLY A 59 -18.29 2.84 17.43
N ALA A 60 -17.47 3.53 16.65
CA ALA A 60 -17.60 4.96 16.38
C ALA A 60 -18.57 5.22 15.22
N PRO A 61 -19.20 6.41 15.18
CA PRO A 61 -19.99 6.80 14.01
C PRO A 61 -19.11 6.89 12.75
N PRO A 62 -19.69 6.77 11.55
CA PRO A 62 -18.96 6.93 10.30
C PRO A 62 -18.16 8.24 10.28
N PRO A 63 -16.91 8.21 9.80
CA PRO A 63 -16.04 9.38 9.84
C PRO A 63 -16.64 10.53 9.01
N PRO A 64 -16.73 11.75 9.56
CA PRO A 64 -17.24 12.89 8.81
C PRO A 64 -16.26 13.28 7.71
N ARG A 65 -16.77 13.90 6.63
CA ARG A 65 -15.96 14.27 5.43
C ARG A 65 -14.69 15.05 5.76
N HIS A 66 -14.75 15.96 6.74
CA HIS A 66 -13.57 16.74 7.14
C HIS A 66 -12.49 15.89 7.83
N ALA A 67 -12.87 14.81 8.51
CA ALA A 67 -11.91 13.88 9.13
C ALA A 67 -11.23 13.02 8.06
N VAL A 68 -11.98 12.54 7.07
CA VAL A 68 -11.44 11.81 5.92
C VAL A 68 -10.45 12.69 5.14
N ASN A 69 -10.83 13.92 4.82
CA ASN A 69 -9.94 14.86 4.12
C ASN A 69 -8.65 15.15 4.89
N ARG A 70 -8.74 15.26 6.22
CA ARG A 70 -7.56 15.44 7.08
C ARG A 70 -6.68 14.19 7.12
N GLY A 71 -7.28 13.00 7.15
CA GLY A 71 -6.56 11.71 7.10
C GLY A 71 -5.74 11.60 5.82
N ILE A 72 -6.40 11.72 4.67
CA ILE A 72 -5.74 11.67 3.35
C ILE A 72 -4.69 12.78 3.20
N GLY A 73 -4.96 13.98 3.72
CA GLY A 73 -3.98 15.07 3.71
C GLY A 73 -2.71 14.75 4.51
N ILE A 74 -2.84 14.10 5.67
CA ILE A 74 -1.71 13.65 6.49
C ILE A 74 -0.97 12.48 5.83
N GLU A 75 -1.66 11.55 5.16
CA GLU A 75 -1.03 10.50 4.36
C GLU A 75 -0.20 11.09 3.21
N GLY A 76 -0.73 12.08 2.50
CA GLY A 76 0.02 12.80 1.46
C GLY A 76 1.26 13.50 2.01
N LEU A 77 1.16 14.16 3.17
CA LEU A 77 2.32 14.73 3.86
C LEU A 77 3.32 13.65 4.27
N GLY A 78 2.83 12.50 4.74
CA GLY A 78 3.63 11.31 5.03
C GLY A 78 4.41 10.82 3.82
N CYS A 79 3.79 10.74 2.65
CA CYS A 79 4.43 10.38 1.39
C CYS A 79 5.54 11.36 1.01
N LEU A 80 5.34 12.66 1.20
CA LEU A 80 6.36 13.68 0.94
C LEU A 80 7.56 13.52 1.88
N LEU A 81 7.30 13.31 3.18
CA LEU A 81 8.35 13.08 4.18
C LEU A 81 9.11 11.77 3.91
N ALA A 82 8.39 10.71 3.55
CA ALA A 82 8.95 9.41 3.17
C ALA A 82 9.85 9.53 1.93
N GLY A 83 9.41 10.27 0.92
CA GLY A 83 10.21 10.61 -0.26
C GLY A 83 11.45 11.44 0.10
N ALA A 84 11.32 12.45 0.96
CA ALA A 84 12.45 13.28 1.39
C ALA A 84 13.52 12.48 2.15
N TRP A 85 13.11 11.57 3.03
CA TRP A 85 14.00 10.67 3.77
C TRP A 85 14.46 9.45 2.94
N GLY A 86 13.95 9.32 1.71
CA GLY A 86 14.29 8.28 0.74
C GLY A 86 13.95 6.87 1.20
N THR A 87 12.77 6.69 1.82
CA THR A 87 12.25 5.34 2.11
C THR A 87 11.92 4.56 0.85
N GLY A 88 11.78 5.24 -0.30
CA GLY A 88 11.44 4.65 -1.60
C GLY A 88 9.99 4.15 -1.70
N ASN A 89 9.14 4.45 -0.72
CA ASN A 89 7.77 3.95 -0.62
C ASN A 89 6.80 5.07 -0.21
N GLY A 90 5.53 4.94 -0.61
CA GLY A 90 4.44 5.80 -0.12
C GLY A 90 3.92 5.35 1.25
N THR A 91 3.26 6.26 1.95
CA THR A 91 2.54 5.96 3.21
C THR A 91 1.05 5.82 2.94
N THR A 92 0.41 4.86 3.58
CA THR A 92 -1.03 4.56 3.47
C THR A 92 -1.57 4.11 4.82
N SER A 93 -2.89 4.05 4.96
CA SER A 93 -3.52 3.31 6.06
C SER A 93 -3.24 1.81 5.95
N TYR A 94 -2.99 1.17 7.08
CA TYR A 94 -2.66 -0.26 7.15
C TYR A 94 -3.90 -1.07 7.57
N SER A 95 -4.50 -1.79 6.63
CA SER A 95 -5.66 -2.65 6.88
C SER A 95 -5.38 -3.76 7.91
N GLU A 96 -4.13 -4.16 8.09
CA GLU A 96 -3.71 -5.13 9.11
C GLU A 96 -3.87 -4.56 10.52
N ASN A 97 -3.60 -3.27 10.70
CA ASN A 97 -3.85 -2.60 11.97
C ASN A 97 -5.36 -2.54 12.24
N VAL A 98 -6.17 -2.31 11.20
CA VAL A 98 -7.63 -2.39 11.29
C VAL A 98 -8.08 -3.80 11.69
N GLY A 99 -7.51 -4.84 11.08
CA GLY A 99 -7.76 -6.24 11.47
C GLY A 99 -7.35 -6.54 12.92
N ALA A 100 -6.19 -6.06 13.35
CA ALA A 100 -5.70 -6.20 14.73
C ALA A 100 -6.61 -5.49 15.73
N LEU A 101 -7.20 -4.34 15.39
CA LEU A 101 -8.22 -3.67 16.21
C LEU A 101 -9.45 -4.57 16.42
N GLY A 102 -9.90 -5.26 15.37
CA GLY A 102 -11.03 -6.20 15.46
C GLY A 102 -10.78 -7.35 16.44
N ILE A 103 -9.53 -7.82 16.54
CA ILE A 103 -9.13 -8.92 17.43
C ILE A 103 -8.87 -8.41 18.86
N THR A 104 -8.05 -7.37 19.00
CA THR A 104 -7.60 -6.85 20.29
C THR A 104 -8.68 -6.03 21.01
N ARG A 105 -9.63 -5.47 20.27
CA ARG A 105 -10.67 -4.56 20.75
C ARG A 105 -10.12 -3.29 21.42
N VAL A 106 -8.89 -2.88 21.06
CA VAL A 106 -8.24 -1.69 21.63
C VAL A 106 -8.19 -0.54 20.62
N GLY A 107 -9.26 0.27 20.56
CA GLY A 107 -9.36 1.45 19.69
C GLY A 107 -8.68 2.73 20.21
N SER A 108 -7.67 2.61 21.09
CA SER A 108 -7.09 3.77 21.79
C SER A 108 -6.06 4.51 20.93
N ARG A 109 -6.24 5.84 20.80
CA ARG A 109 -5.28 6.71 20.10
C ARG A 109 -3.89 6.71 20.75
N MET A 110 -3.83 6.54 22.07
CA MET A 110 -2.55 6.51 22.80
C MET A 110 -1.70 5.30 22.42
N VAL A 111 -2.33 4.17 22.08
CA VAL A 111 -1.61 2.98 21.60
C VAL A 111 -0.93 3.27 20.26
N MET A 112 -1.63 3.96 19.36
CA MET A 112 -1.08 4.35 18.05
C MET A 112 0.08 5.36 18.19
N VAL A 113 -0.05 6.34 19.09
CA VAL A 113 1.04 7.31 19.36
C VAL A 113 2.24 6.60 19.97
N ALA A 114 2.04 5.72 20.96
CA ALA A 114 3.12 4.96 21.59
C ALA A 114 3.83 4.05 20.57
N ALA A 115 3.08 3.37 19.70
CA ALA A 115 3.62 2.56 18.61
C ALA A 115 4.46 3.42 17.64
N GLY A 116 3.96 4.59 17.24
CA GLY A 116 4.70 5.53 16.39
C GLY A 116 6.02 5.99 17.03
N CYS A 117 6.00 6.38 18.31
CA CYS A 117 7.21 6.76 19.04
C CYS A 117 8.21 5.60 19.14
N LEU A 118 7.72 4.38 19.38
CA LEU A 118 8.55 3.18 19.42
C LEU A 118 9.21 2.91 18.06
N LEU A 119 8.45 2.99 16.97
CA LEU A 119 8.97 2.80 15.61
C LEU A 119 10.01 3.85 15.23
N LEU A 120 9.80 5.11 15.61
CA LEU A 120 10.79 6.17 15.43
C LEU A 120 12.08 5.89 16.21
N ALA A 121 11.96 5.47 17.47
CA ALA A 121 13.13 5.08 18.27
C ALA A 121 13.87 3.90 17.63
N MET A 122 13.14 2.85 17.21
CA MET A 122 13.71 1.69 16.52
C MET A 122 14.42 2.06 15.22
N GLY A 123 13.90 3.03 14.47
CA GLY A 123 14.53 3.55 13.24
C GLY A 123 15.90 4.20 13.48
N VAL A 124 16.14 4.76 14.67
CA VAL A 124 17.45 5.34 15.05
C VAL A 124 18.45 4.26 15.45
N PHE A 125 17.99 3.11 15.96
CA PHE A 125 18.86 2.01 16.36
C PHE A 125 19.30 1.18 15.14
N GLY A 126 20.49 1.46 14.62
CA GLY A 126 21.02 0.80 13.42
C GLY A 126 21.17 -0.72 13.55
N LYS A 127 21.38 -1.24 14.76
CA LYS A 127 21.41 -2.68 15.05
C LYS A 127 20.06 -3.36 14.78
N ILE A 128 18.95 -2.68 15.05
CA ILE A 128 17.60 -3.22 14.80
C ILE A 128 17.37 -3.33 13.29
N GLY A 129 17.74 -2.30 12.52
CA GLY A 129 17.70 -2.36 11.06
C GLY A 129 18.59 -3.47 10.49
N ALA A 130 19.79 -3.65 11.05
CA ALA A 130 20.67 -4.76 10.67
C ALA A 130 20.07 -6.13 11.00
N ALA A 131 19.40 -6.28 12.15
CA ALA A 131 18.68 -7.49 12.51
C ALA A 131 17.56 -7.80 11.50
N PHE A 132 16.77 -6.80 11.08
CA PHE A 132 15.76 -7.00 10.04
C PHE A 132 16.37 -7.44 8.70
N ALA A 133 17.53 -6.90 8.30
CA ALA A 133 18.23 -7.35 7.09
C ALA A 133 18.72 -8.81 7.20
N THR A 134 18.86 -9.35 8.41
CA THR A 134 19.23 -10.75 8.60
C THR A 134 18.10 -11.73 8.31
N ILE A 135 16.84 -11.29 8.31
CA ILE A 135 15.66 -12.15 8.11
C ILE A 135 15.77 -12.89 6.75
N PRO A 136 15.53 -14.21 6.71
CA PRO A 136 15.52 -14.98 5.47
C PRO A 136 14.38 -14.59 4.54
N THR A 137 14.63 -14.59 3.23
CA THR A 137 13.60 -14.27 2.23
C THR A 137 12.36 -15.18 2.28
N PRO A 138 12.43 -16.49 2.61
CA PRO A 138 11.22 -17.31 2.75
C PRO A 138 10.32 -16.86 3.91
N VAL A 139 10.90 -16.34 5.00
CA VAL A 139 10.12 -15.82 6.13
C VAL A 139 9.40 -14.54 5.73
N ILE A 140 10.08 -13.65 5.02
CA ILE A 140 9.49 -12.42 4.48
C ILE A 140 8.34 -12.76 3.52
N GLY A 141 8.51 -13.77 2.65
CA GLY A 141 7.45 -14.26 1.78
C GLY A 141 6.23 -14.80 2.54
N GLY A 142 6.46 -15.59 3.60
CA GLY A 142 5.39 -16.07 4.48
C GLY A 142 4.65 -14.95 5.20
N MET A 143 5.37 -13.93 5.68
CA MET A 143 4.77 -12.73 6.26
C MET A 143 3.87 -12.01 5.25
N PHE A 144 4.34 -11.81 4.02
CA PHE A 144 3.54 -11.17 2.97
C PHE A 144 2.30 -11.97 2.59
N LEU A 145 2.37 -13.31 2.60
CA LEU A 145 1.20 -14.15 2.32
C LEU A 145 0.09 -13.92 3.35
N VAL A 146 0.44 -13.84 4.64
CA VAL A 146 -0.52 -13.53 5.70
C VAL A 146 -1.02 -12.09 5.57
N MET A 147 -0.11 -11.14 5.34
CA MET A 147 -0.40 -9.71 5.22
C MET A 147 -1.41 -9.44 4.09
N PHE A 148 -1.09 -9.86 2.86
CA PHE A 148 -1.99 -9.69 1.72
C PHE A 148 -3.30 -10.50 1.86
N GLY A 149 -3.27 -11.64 2.56
CA GLY A 149 -4.47 -12.38 2.91
C GLY A 149 -5.44 -11.57 3.79
N VAL A 150 -4.92 -10.90 4.82
CA VAL A 150 -5.71 -10.03 5.69
C VAL A 150 -6.21 -8.79 4.94
N ILE A 151 -5.37 -8.12 4.14
CA ILE A 151 -5.78 -6.98 3.31
C ILE A 151 -6.94 -7.38 2.39
N THR A 152 -6.80 -8.52 1.69
CA THR A 152 -7.85 -9.04 0.80
C THR A 152 -9.15 -9.31 1.57
N ALA A 153 -9.06 -9.92 2.75
CA ALA A 153 -10.22 -10.20 3.59
C ALA A 153 -10.93 -8.92 4.05
N VAL A 154 -10.18 -7.88 4.46
CA VAL A 154 -10.74 -6.57 4.83
C VAL A 154 -11.44 -5.93 3.62
N GLY A 155 -10.82 -5.96 2.44
CA GLY A 155 -11.42 -5.48 1.20
C GLY A 155 -12.75 -6.19 0.86
N ILE A 156 -12.78 -7.52 0.91
CA ILE A 156 -14.00 -8.31 0.68
C ILE A 156 -15.06 -8.04 1.75
N SER A 157 -14.68 -7.83 3.01
CA SER A 157 -15.63 -7.54 4.09
C SER A 157 -16.43 -6.26 3.84
N ASN A 158 -15.88 -5.30 3.09
CA ASN A 158 -16.60 -4.08 2.70
C ASN A 158 -17.72 -4.34 1.66
N LEU A 159 -17.73 -5.49 0.97
CA LEU A 159 -18.82 -5.86 0.06
C LEU A 159 -20.09 -6.26 0.79
N GLN A 160 -20.02 -6.53 2.11
CA GLN A 160 -21.20 -6.81 2.93
C GLN A 160 -22.19 -5.62 2.97
N TYR A 161 -21.76 -4.44 2.53
CA TYR A 161 -22.56 -3.21 2.47
C TYR A 161 -23.15 -2.94 1.08
N VAL A 162 -22.89 -3.82 0.13
CA VAL A 162 -23.43 -3.77 -1.23
C VAL A 162 -24.40 -4.93 -1.41
N ASP A 163 -25.47 -4.73 -2.18
CA ASP A 163 -26.38 -5.83 -2.52
C ASP A 163 -25.71 -6.80 -3.50
N MET A 164 -25.13 -7.87 -2.96
CA MET A 164 -24.48 -8.93 -3.73
C MET A 164 -25.47 -9.92 -4.37
N ASN A 165 -26.79 -9.74 -4.17
CA ASN A 165 -27.80 -10.51 -4.92
C ASN A 165 -28.05 -9.93 -6.32
N SER A 166 -27.64 -8.69 -6.55
CA SER A 166 -27.72 -8.07 -7.86
C SER A 166 -26.65 -8.64 -8.79
N SER A 167 -27.09 -9.23 -9.91
CA SER A 167 -26.19 -9.74 -10.97
C SER A 167 -25.25 -8.66 -11.50
N ARG A 168 -25.68 -7.39 -11.50
CA ARG A 168 -24.86 -6.22 -11.89
C ARG A 168 -23.65 -6.07 -10.97
N ASN A 169 -23.87 -6.02 -9.66
CA ASN A 169 -22.80 -5.82 -8.69
C ASN A 169 -21.83 -7.02 -8.67
N LEU A 170 -22.37 -8.24 -8.79
CA LEU A 170 -21.58 -9.46 -8.84
C LEU A 170 -20.70 -9.52 -10.09
N PHE A 171 -21.22 -9.08 -11.24
CA PHE A 171 -20.45 -8.95 -12.48
C PHE A 171 -19.34 -7.90 -12.36
N ILE A 172 -19.67 -6.68 -11.90
CA ILE A 172 -18.68 -5.59 -11.72
C ILE A 172 -17.53 -6.06 -10.84
N PHE A 173 -17.85 -6.64 -9.68
CA PHE A 173 -16.86 -7.13 -8.73
C PHE A 173 -15.97 -8.23 -9.35
N GLY A 174 -16.58 -9.29 -9.87
CA GLY A 174 -15.86 -10.44 -10.39
C GLY A 174 -14.99 -10.11 -11.60
N PHE A 175 -15.52 -9.32 -12.54
CA PHE A 175 -14.79 -8.88 -13.72
C PHE A 175 -13.59 -8.00 -13.35
N SER A 176 -13.81 -7.03 -12.45
CA SER A 176 -12.76 -6.08 -12.05
C SER A 176 -11.60 -6.76 -11.32
N ILE A 177 -11.89 -7.70 -10.40
CA ILE A 177 -10.83 -8.48 -9.74
C ILE A 177 -10.07 -9.33 -10.76
N TYR A 178 -10.79 -10.06 -11.62
CA TYR A 178 -10.13 -10.94 -12.58
C TYR A 178 -9.24 -10.17 -13.55
N CYS A 179 -9.72 -9.04 -14.08
CA CYS A 179 -8.93 -8.15 -14.94
C CYS A 179 -7.73 -7.54 -14.19
N GLY A 180 -7.90 -7.15 -12.93
CA GLY A 180 -6.82 -6.64 -12.08
C GLY A 180 -5.68 -7.65 -11.86
N LEU A 181 -5.95 -8.95 -12.00
CA LEU A 181 -4.94 -10.02 -11.93
C LEU A 181 -4.42 -10.42 -13.32
N ALA A 182 -5.31 -10.55 -14.30
CA ALA A 182 -5.00 -11.09 -15.62
C ALA A 182 -4.25 -10.09 -16.51
N ILE A 183 -4.67 -8.81 -16.53
CA ILE A 183 -4.08 -7.80 -17.42
C ILE A 183 -2.61 -7.53 -17.06
N PRO A 184 -2.23 -7.30 -15.79
CA PRO A 184 -0.82 -7.13 -15.44
C PRO A 184 0.04 -8.34 -15.81
N SER A 185 -0.46 -9.55 -15.57
CA SER A 185 0.24 -10.79 -15.92
C SER A 185 0.42 -10.91 -17.43
N TRP A 186 -0.62 -10.61 -18.21
CA TRP A 186 -0.55 -10.63 -19.68
C TRP A 186 0.44 -9.58 -20.22
N VAL A 187 0.39 -8.35 -19.69
CA VAL A 187 1.28 -7.26 -20.11
C VAL A 187 2.73 -7.58 -19.82
N ASN A 188 3.06 -8.11 -18.64
CA ASN A 188 4.43 -8.51 -18.30
C ASN A 188 4.98 -9.59 -19.26
N ASN A 189 4.13 -10.50 -19.74
CA ASN A 189 4.52 -11.55 -20.68
C ASN A 189 4.50 -11.10 -22.16
N ASN A 190 3.89 -9.95 -22.48
CA ASN A 190 3.70 -9.46 -23.85
C ASN A 190 4.12 -8.00 -24.01
N ALA A 191 5.10 -7.53 -23.24
CA ALA A 191 5.51 -6.12 -23.22
C ALA A 191 5.91 -5.60 -24.61
N GLU A 192 6.47 -6.46 -25.47
CA GLU A 192 6.87 -6.13 -26.84
C GLU A 192 5.68 -5.76 -27.75
N LYS A 193 4.46 -6.20 -27.42
CA LYS A 193 3.25 -5.91 -28.21
C LYS A 193 2.63 -4.55 -27.91
N LEU A 194 3.10 -3.85 -26.88
CA LEU A 194 2.58 -2.54 -26.46
C LEU A 194 3.33 -1.36 -27.10
N GLN A 195 4.14 -1.59 -28.13
CA GLN A 195 4.90 -0.55 -28.80
C GLN A 195 3.99 0.30 -29.70
N THR A 196 3.58 1.48 -29.21
CA THR A 196 2.82 2.47 -29.99
C THR A 196 3.73 3.34 -30.86
N GLY A 197 5.05 3.14 -30.79
CA GLY A 197 6.07 3.92 -31.51
C GLY A 197 6.52 5.19 -30.79
N ILE A 198 5.96 5.49 -29.62
CA ILE A 198 6.35 6.62 -28.76
C ILE A 198 6.81 6.07 -27.42
N LEU A 199 8.12 6.09 -27.18
CA LEU A 199 8.74 5.47 -25.99
C LEU A 199 8.11 5.92 -24.67
N GLN A 200 7.78 7.21 -24.54
CA GLN A 200 7.19 7.76 -23.32
C GLN A 200 5.77 7.25 -23.07
N LEU A 201 5.00 7.06 -24.14
CA LEU A 201 3.62 6.56 -24.05
C LEU A 201 3.62 5.07 -23.71
N ASP A 202 4.50 4.31 -24.36
CA ASP A 202 4.69 2.88 -24.10
C ASP A 202 5.01 2.64 -22.62
N GLN A 203 5.92 3.43 -22.05
CA GLN A 203 6.28 3.34 -20.63
C GLN A 203 5.11 3.67 -19.70
N VAL A 204 4.31 4.70 -20.01
CA VAL A 204 3.14 5.07 -19.19
C VAL A 204 2.09 3.97 -19.24
N ILE A 205 1.75 3.47 -20.44
CA ILE A 205 0.77 2.40 -20.62
C ILE A 205 1.24 1.13 -19.90
N GLN A 206 2.52 0.78 -20.05
CA GLN A 206 3.09 -0.38 -19.38
C GLN A 206 2.98 -0.27 -17.86
N VAL A 207 3.34 0.87 -17.27
CA VAL A 207 3.27 1.08 -15.82
C VAL A 207 1.82 1.04 -15.31
N LEU A 208 0.88 1.68 -16.01
CA LEU A 208 -0.53 1.67 -15.61
C LEU A 208 -1.14 0.27 -15.70
N LEU A 209 -0.91 -0.47 -16.79
CA LEU A 209 -1.50 -1.79 -17.00
C LEU A 209 -0.83 -2.89 -16.17
N THR A 210 0.43 -2.71 -15.75
CA THR A 210 1.09 -3.63 -14.80
C THR A 210 0.69 -3.37 -13.35
N THR A 211 0.07 -2.22 -13.07
CA THR A 211 -0.45 -1.89 -11.73
C THR A 211 -1.84 -2.50 -11.56
N GLY A 212 -1.90 -3.74 -11.03
CA GLY A 212 -3.16 -4.49 -10.91
C GLY A 212 -4.26 -3.78 -10.11
N MET A 213 -3.88 -3.05 -9.05
CA MET A 213 -4.85 -2.26 -8.27
C MET A 213 -5.48 -1.13 -9.08
N PHE A 214 -4.70 -0.46 -9.94
CA PHE A 214 -5.22 0.57 -10.84
C PHE A 214 -6.18 -0.05 -11.86
N VAL A 215 -5.79 -1.16 -12.50
CA VAL A 215 -6.64 -1.84 -13.50
C VAL A 215 -7.97 -2.29 -12.88
N GLY A 216 -7.91 -2.99 -11.74
CA GLY A 216 -9.11 -3.46 -11.06
C GLY A 216 -9.98 -2.32 -10.55
N GLY A 217 -9.38 -1.31 -9.91
CA GLY A 217 -10.11 -0.15 -9.40
C GLY A 217 -10.74 0.70 -10.51
N PHE A 218 -10.01 0.95 -11.59
CA PHE A 218 -10.51 1.71 -12.74
C PHE A 218 -11.67 1.01 -13.43
N LEU A 219 -11.55 -0.31 -13.70
CA LEU A 219 -12.64 -1.08 -14.33
C LEU A 219 -13.86 -1.17 -13.42
N GLY A 220 -13.65 -1.36 -12.11
CA GLY A 220 -14.75 -1.36 -11.14
C GLY A 220 -15.51 -0.05 -11.13
N PHE A 221 -14.79 1.07 -11.05
CA PHE A 221 -15.37 2.39 -11.11
C PHE A 221 -16.09 2.67 -12.44
N PHE A 222 -15.44 2.34 -13.56
CA PHE A 222 -15.99 2.57 -14.90
C PHE A 222 -17.29 1.79 -15.11
N LEU A 223 -17.31 0.50 -14.75
CA LEU A 223 -18.49 -0.33 -14.90
C LEU A 223 -19.62 0.12 -13.96
N ASP A 224 -19.32 0.46 -12.70
CA ASP A 224 -20.35 0.92 -11.76
C ASP A 224 -21.05 2.23 -12.20
N ASN A 225 -20.40 3.04 -13.03
CA ASN A 225 -21.00 4.27 -13.57
C ASN A 225 -21.66 4.11 -14.94
N THR A 226 -21.46 2.99 -15.64
CA THR A 226 -21.89 2.83 -17.05
C THR A 226 -22.99 1.82 -17.27
N ILE A 227 -22.97 0.69 -16.55
CA ILE A 227 -24.03 -0.32 -16.55
C ILE A 227 -24.91 -0.16 -15.33
#